data_AF-A0A7W8RQX3-F1
#
_entry.id   AF-A0A7W8RQX3-F1
#
_cell.length_a   1.000
_cell.length_b   1.000
_cell.length_c   1.000
_cell.angle_alpha   90.00
_cell.angle_beta   90.00
_cell.angle_gamma   90.00
#
_symmetry.space_group_name_H-M   'P 1'
#
loop_
_entity.id
_entity.type
_entity.pdbx_description
1 polymer ?
#
loop_
_entity_poly.entity_id
_entity_poly.type
_entity_poly.pdbx_seq_one_letter_code
_entity_poly.pdbx_strand_id
1 'polypeptide(L)'
;MIATIAYLLAVVLCASRGVLEYLIGKDAAYLIQVGGIVGLLVWYISPTAIAAYFRDEGRLSFGFLVGMLFSTGLSIVATLALTGEFGPSYLFVFIFTLFIYFYAISNYQRRFVQPRVAYAGLVLIALIEAGVALAQQQNVFPIDLPGATYGFDNLRAPSLTGSYLHYPLFVAIAASLCGVDYLVRKNVLSGLACAVLSFAIFSALSRSGMLIILGTFGLAFLQAPIQFITRNAKLIVATVFATMAIMIFGVAVSSQNDSVVNVGTERIIGATDLQSDGNDGRTEAWEKAKSLVLPVNVIAGTYFGLVTNSAPEPVKQEFGVVESSVLQQILNIGLMGAIFYYGVLISVTKLASSASRISLCMWAALFQTLFYQSIEVIPFVFILMTLPVFDYVGGPRANST
;
A
#
# COMPACT_ATOMS: atom_id res chain seq x y z
N MET A 1 -1.55 -7.55 -25.32
CA MET A 1 -2.91 -7.84 -24.82
C MET A 1 -2.93 -8.92 -23.76
N ILE A 2 -2.44 -10.15 -24.03
CA ILE A 2 -2.45 -11.25 -23.04
C ILE A 2 -1.77 -10.85 -21.72
N ALA A 3 -0.60 -10.22 -21.77
CA ALA A 3 0.10 -9.77 -20.56
C ALA A 3 -0.69 -8.74 -19.74
N THR A 4 -1.42 -7.84 -20.41
CA THR A 4 -2.31 -6.89 -19.74
C THR A 4 -3.48 -7.61 -19.06
N ILE A 5 -4.04 -8.63 -19.70
CA ILE A 5 -5.12 -9.44 -19.12
C ILE A 5 -4.61 -10.20 -17.90
N ALA A 6 -3.45 -10.85 -18.00
CA ALA A 6 -2.81 -11.53 -16.86
C ALA A 6 -2.55 -10.56 -15.69
N TYR A 7 -2.05 -9.35 -15.99
CA TYR A 7 -1.89 -8.30 -14.98
C TYR A 7 -3.22 -7.91 -14.32
N LEU A 8 -4.28 -7.68 -15.10
CA LEU A 8 -5.59 -7.32 -14.55
C LEU A 8 -6.20 -8.46 -13.73
N LEU A 9 -6.03 -9.72 -14.13
CA LEU A 9 -6.43 -10.87 -13.33
C LEU A 9 -5.65 -10.94 -12.01
N ALA A 10 -4.35 -10.62 -12.01
CA ALA A 10 -3.58 -10.49 -10.78
C ALA A 10 -4.08 -9.33 -9.89
N VAL A 11 -4.49 -8.20 -10.47
CA VAL A 11 -5.16 -7.11 -9.74
C VAL A 11 -6.46 -7.59 -9.10
N VAL A 12 -7.28 -8.38 -9.83
CA VAL A 12 -8.51 -8.97 -9.29
C VAL A 12 -8.21 -9.93 -8.13
N LEU A 13 -7.16 -10.75 -8.22
CA LEU A 13 -6.74 -11.63 -7.10
C LEU A 13 -6.28 -10.82 -5.87
N CYS A 14 -5.60 -9.69 -6.06
CA CYS A 14 -5.29 -8.75 -4.98
C CYS A 14 -6.56 -8.20 -4.30
N ALA A 15 -7.60 -7.95 -5.11
CA ALA A 15 -8.83 -7.30 -4.70
C ALA A 15 -9.89 -8.27 -4.11
N SER A 16 -9.87 -9.57 -4.45
CA SER A 16 -10.98 -10.50 -4.18
C SER A 16 -10.77 -11.51 -3.04
N ARG A 17 -9.72 -11.36 -2.24
CA ARG A 17 -9.35 -12.34 -1.20
C ARG A 17 -10.47 -12.62 -0.18
N GLY A 18 -11.25 -11.62 0.22
CA GLY A 18 -12.35 -11.79 1.18
C GLY A 18 -13.47 -12.68 0.65
N VAL A 19 -13.75 -12.61 -0.65
CA VAL A 19 -14.70 -13.52 -1.30
C VAL A 19 -14.15 -14.95 -1.29
N LEU A 20 -12.86 -15.12 -1.58
CA LEU A 20 -12.21 -16.44 -1.51
C LEU A 20 -12.22 -16.98 -0.07
N GLU A 21 -11.87 -16.15 0.92
CA GLU A 21 -11.83 -16.54 2.33
C GLU A 21 -13.20 -17.00 2.83
N TYR A 22 -14.27 -16.31 2.42
CA TYR A 22 -15.64 -16.72 2.71
C TYR A 22 -16.00 -18.11 2.13
N LEU A 23 -15.52 -18.43 0.93
CA LEU A 23 -15.90 -19.66 0.22
C LEU A 23 -15.05 -20.89 0.59
N ILE A 24 -13.73 -20.71 0.76
CA ILE A 24 -12.77 -21.82 0.86
C ILE A 24 -11.84 -21.72 2.08
N GLY A 25 -12.06 -20.73 2.95
CA GLY A 25 -11.23 -20.49 4.13
C GLY A 25 -9.96 -19.69 3.86
N LYS A 26 -9.38 -19.16 4.94
CA LYS A 26 -8.28 -18.17 4.90
C LYS A 26 -7.01 -18.70 4.24
N ASP A 27 -6.54 -19.88 4.64
CA ASP A 27 -5.26 -20.42 4.13
C ASP A 27 -5.32 -20.71 2.64
N ALA A 28 -6.43 -21.31 2.17
CA ALA A 28 -6.66 -21.57 0.75
C ALA A 28 -6.83 -20.27 -0.04
N ALA A 29 -7.51 -19.26 0.50
CA ALA A 29 -7.66 -17.95 -0.12
C ALA A 29 -6.30 -17.24 -0.30
N TYR A 30 -5.42 -17.27 0.70
CA TYR A 30 -4.05 -16.73 0.59
C TYR A 30 -3.22 -17.47 -0.46
N LEU A 31 -3.30 -18.81 -0.48
CA LEU A 31 -2.60 -19.63 -1.47
C LEU A 31 -3.06 -19.31 -2.89
N ILE A 32 -4.37 -19.21 -3.13
CA ILE A 32 -4.92 -18.85 -4.44
C ILE A 32 -4.57 -17.42 -4.81
N GLN A 33 -4.68 -16.47 -3.88
CA GLN A 33 -4.34 -15.07 -4.14
C GLN A 33 -2.88 -14.97 -4.61
N VAL A 34 -1.93 -15.42 -3.80
CA VAL A 34 -0.52 -15.20 -4.12
C VAL A 34 -0.01 -16.19 -5.15
N GLY A 35 -0.36 -17.48 -5.02
CA GLY A 35 0.00 -18.50 -6.01
C GLY A 35 -0.58 -18.19 -7.38
N GLY A 36 -1.81 -17.67 -7.44
CA GLY A 36 -2.43 -17.20 -8.68
C GLY A 36 -1.72 -15.99 -9.27
N ILE A 37 -1.38 -14.97 -8.46
CA ILE A 37 -0.59 -13.81 -8.92
C ILE A 37 0.76 -14.28 -9.49
N VAL A 38 1.48 -15.14 -8.76
CA VAL A 38 2.76 -15.66 -9.20
C VAL A 38 2.60 -16.47 -10.50
N GLY A 39 1.66 -17.40 -10.55
CA GLY A 39 1.40 -18.23 -11.73
C GLY A 39 1.01 -17.43 -12.98
N LEU A 40 0.24 -16.36 -12.81
CA LEU A 40 -0.13 -15.46 -13.91
C LEU A 40 1.05 -14.62 -14.43
N LEU A 41 1.94 -14.17 -13.53
CA LEU A 41 2.94 -13.17 -13.86
C LEU A 41 4.35 -13.71 -14.09
N VAL A 42 4.65 -14.93 -13.63
CA VAL A 42 6.01 -15.52 -13.71
C VAL A 42 6.53 -15.59 -15.15
N TRP A 43 5.65 -15.88 -16.11
CA TRP A 43 6.00 -15.97 -17.53
C TRP A 43 6.42 -14.63 -18.16
N TYR A 44 6.13 -13.52 -17.47
CA TYR A 44 6.49 -12.17 -17.91
C TYR A 44 7.73 -11.63 -17.21
N ILE A 45 8.35 -12.41 -16.33
CA ILE A 45 9.67 -12.12 -15.77
C ILE A 45 10.72 -12.51 -16.80
N SER A 46 11.55 -11.54 -17.20
CA SER A 46 12.56 -11.71 -18.23
C SER A 46 13.96 -11.59 -17.64
N PRO A 47 14.70 -12.72 -17.48
CA PRO A 47 16.06 -12.69 -16.96
C PRO A 47 17.00 -11.77 -17.74
N THR A 48 16.88 -11.71 -19.08
CA THR A 48 17.70 -10.83 -19.92
C THR A 48 17.40 -9.35 -19.67
N ALA A 49 16.15 -9.01 -19.38
CA ALA A 49 15.74 -7.64 -19.06
C ALA A 49 16.25 -7.21 -17.68
N ILE A 50 16.20 -8.12 -16.71
CA ILE A 50 16.73 -7.89 -15.36
C ILE A 50 18.24 -7.70 -15.40
N ALA A 51 18.95 -8.57 -16.13
CA ALA A 51 20.40 -8.47 -16.31
C ALA A 51 20.80 -7.15 -16.98
N ALA A 52 20.10 -6.76 -18.06
CA ALA A 52 20.32 -5.47 -18.74
C ALA A 52 20.09 -4.29 -17.78
N TYR A 53 18.97 -4.29 -17.03
CA TYR A 53 18.69 -3.25 -16.05
C TYR A 53 19.82 -3.10 -15.02
N PHE A 54 20.24 -4.19 -14.37
CA PHE A 54 21.27 -4.10 -13.32
C PHE A 54 22.67 -3.74 -13.87
N ARG A 55 22.97 -4.11 -15.11
CA ARG A 55 24.23 -3.74 -15.77
C ARG A 55 24.31 -2.24 -16.07
N ASP A 56 23.20 -1.68 -16.57
CA ASP A 56 23.18 -0.38 -17.24
C ASP A 56 22.69 0.75 -16.32
N GLU A 57 21.60 0.54 -15.55
CA GLU A 57 20.95 1.59 -14.75
C GLU A 57 20.86 1.24 -13.25
N GLY A 58 20.80 -0.05 -12.92
CA GLY A 58 20.36 -0.59 -11.64
C GLY A 58 21.45 -1.02 -10.67
N ARG A 59 22.73 -0.67 -10.88
CA ARG A 59 23.85 -1.17 -10.05
C ARG A 59 23.67 -0.94 -8.55
N LEU A 60 23.20 0.25 -8.16
CA LEU A 60 22.90 0.55 -6.76
C LEU A 60 21.72 -0.29 -6.24
N SER A 61 20.68 -0.44 -7.06
CA SER A 61 19.51 -1.27 -6.72
C SER A 61 19.90 -2.74 -6.55
N PHE A 62 20.85 -3.23 -7.34
CA PHE A 62 21.44 -4.56 -7.19
C PHE A 62 22.22 -4.69 -5.88
N GLY A 63 23.01 -3.67 -5.50
CA GLY A 63 23.66 -3.62 -4.19
C GLY A 63 22.66 -3.70 -3.02
N PHE A 64 21.56 -2.96 -3.10
CA PHE A 64 20.47 -3.04 -2.12
C PHE A 64 19.82 -4.42 -2.09
N LEU A 65 19.58 -5.04 -3.25
CA LEU A 65 19.04 -6.40 -3.35
C LEU A 65 19.95 -7.42 -2.64
N VAL A 66 21.24 -7.42 -2.96
CA VAL A 66 22.22 -8.34 -2.37
C VAL A 66 22.36 -8.10 -0.87
N GLY A 67 22.44 -6.83 -0.46
CA GLY A 67 22.49 -6.46 0.96
C GLY A 67 21.26 -6.93 1.71
N MET A 68 20.06 -6.76 1.14
CA MET A 68 18.81 -7.20 1.74
C MET A 68 18.76 -8.72 1.91
N LEU A 69 19.17 -9.49 0.89
CA LEU A 69 19.25 -10.96 0.96
C LEU A 69 20.24 -11.41 2.03
N PHE A 70 21.41 -10.78 2.10
CA PHE A 70 22.42 -11.06 3.11
C PHE A 70 21.92 -10.78 4.53
N SER A 71 21.37 -9.58 4.77
CA SER A 71 20.79 -9.23 6.08
C SER A 71 19.64 -10.14 6.47
N THR A 72 18.78 -10.53 5.52
CA THR A 72 17.69 -11.47 5.76
C THR A 72 18.23 -12.84 6.21
N GLY A 73 19.21 -13.39 5.49
CA GLY A 73 19.82 -14.68 5.85
C GLY A 73 20.47 -14.64 7.23
N LEU A 74 21.24 -13.58 7.53
CA LEU A 74 21.86 -13.41 8.83
C LEU A 74 20.83 -13.25 9.95
N SER A 75 19.74 -12.52 9.71
CA SER A 75 18.66 -12.35 10.67
C SER A 75 17.87 -13.62 10.96
N ILE A 76 17.65 -14.48 9.96
CA ILE A 76 17.03 -15.79 10.20
C ILE A 76 17.90 -16.62 11.16
N VAL A 77 19.22 -16.67 10.90
CA VAL A 77 20.16 -17.41 11.75
C VAL A 77 20.20 -16.81 13.17
N ALA A 78 20.29 -15.49 13.28
CA ALA A 78 20.35 -14.80 14.57
C ALA A 78 19.05 -15.00 15.39
N THR A 79 17.89 -14.97 14.73
CA THR A 79 16.59 -15.19 15.37
C THR A 79 16.49 -16.62 15.89
N LEU A 80 16.78 -17.61 15.04
CA LEU A 80 16.78 -19.02 15.43
C LEU A 80 17.73 -19.29 16.61
N ALA A 81 18.91 -18.66 16.61
CA ALA A 81 19.88 -18.82 17.69
C ALA A 81 19.42 -18.19 19.02
N LEU A 82 18.64 -17.10 18.97
CA LEU A 82 18.20 -16.37 20.16
C LEU A 82 16.88 -16.91 20.73
N THR A 83 15.90 -17.17 19.87
CA THR A 83 14.52 -17.48 20.29
C THR A 83 14.14 -18.93 20.03
N GLY A 84 14.86 -19.63 19.15
CA GLY A 84 14.45 -20.96 18.66
C GLY A 84 13.26 -20.92 17.70
N GLU A 85 12.75 -19.74 17.35
CA GLU A 85 11.60 -19.56 16.47
C GLU A 85 11.98 -19.04 15.08
N PHE A 86 11.08 -19.24 14.11
CA PHE A 86 11.21 -18.75 12.75
C PHE A 86 9.84 -18.34 12.20
N GLY A 87 9.75 -17.15 11.59
CA GLY A 87 8.51 -16.67 10.95
C GLY A 87 8.50 -16.88 9.42
N PRO A 88 8.06 -18.05 8.91
CA PRO A 88 8.05 -18.37 7.48
C PRO A 88 7.12 -17.46 6.66
N SER A 89 5.99 -17.04 7.25
CA SER A 89 5.03 -16.12 6.62
C SER A 89 5.68 -14.80 6.21
N TYR A 90 6.64 -14.33 7.00
CA TYR A 90 7.35 -13.09 6.73
C TYR A 90 8.40 -13.25 5.62
N LEU A 91 9.12 -14.38 5.59
CA LEU A 91 10.01 -14.71 4.47
C LEU A 91 9.25 -14.74 3.15
N PHE A 92 8.04 -15.27 3.17
CA PHE A 92 7.16 -15.30 2.00
C PHE A 92 6.82 -13.88 1.48
N VAL A 93 6.55 -12.92 2.37
CA VAL A 93 6.34 -11.51 1.99
C VAL A 93 7.58 -10.96 1.27
N PHE A 94 8.79 -11.26 1.74
CA PHE A 94 10.02 -10.82 1.08
C PHE A 94 10.17 -11.43 -0.31
N ILE A 95 9.95 -12.74 -0.44
CA ILE A 95 10.01 -13.44 -1.72
C ILE A 95 8.98 -12.85 -2.69
N PHE A 96 7.76 -12.57 -2.22
CA PHE A 96 6.72 -11.93 -3.03
C PHE A 96 7.14 -10.52 -3.47
N THR A 97 7.67 -9.69 -2.56
CA THR A 97 8.19 -8.35 -2.89
C THR A 97 9.27 -8.42 -3.96
N LEU A 98 10.22 -9.36 -3.85
CA LEU A 98 11.27 -9.58 -4.85
C LEU A 98 10.71 -10.03 -6.20
N PHE A 99 9.75 -10.95 -6.18
CA PHE A 99 9.07 -11.42 -7.38
C PHE A 99 8.42 -10.25 -8.13
N ILE A 100 7.65 -9.41 -7.43
CA ILE A 100 6.99 -8.25 -8.07
C ILE A 100 8.02 -7.20 -8.51
N TYR A 101 9.10 -7.01 -7.74
CA TYR A 101 10.20 -6.12 -8.14
C TYR A 101 10.83 -6.54 -9.49
N PHE A 102 11.13 -7.84 -9.66
CA PHE A 102 11.65 -8.36 -10.92
C PHE A 102 10.65 -8.31 -12.06
N TYR A 103 9.37 -8.53 -11.78
CA TYR A 103 8.29 -8.31 -12.74
C TYR A 103 8.24 -6.84 -13.19
N ALA A 104 8.32 -5.89 -12.26
CA ALA A 104 8.31 -4.46 -12.55
C ALA A 104 9.49 -4.04 -13.43
N ILE A 105 10.70 -4.52 -13.14
CA ILE A 105 11.89 -4.31 -14.00
C ILE A 105 11.67 -4.88 -15.40
N SER A 106 11.13 -6.10 -15.48
CA SER A 106 10.87 -6.76 -16.77
C SER A 106 9.88 -5.97 -17.62
N ASN A 107 8.81 -5.47 -17.01
CA ASN A 107 7.85 -4.60 -17.70
C ASN A 107 8.45 -3.23 -18.05
N TYR A 108 9.30 -2.66 -17.20
CA TYR A 108 9.97 -1.39 -17.49
C TYR A 108 10.81 -1.47 -18.78
N GLN A 109 11.58 -2.55 -18.94
CA GLN A 109 12.43 -2.76 -20.11
C GLN A 109 11.62 -3.15 -21.35
N ARG A 110 10.70 -4.12 -21.24
CA ARG A 110 10.00 -4.72 -22.39
C ARG A 110 8.65 -4.09 -22.72
N ARG A 111 8.03 -3.37 -21.78
CA ARG A 111 6.70 -2.73 -21.88
C ARG A 111 5.60 -3.63 -22.45
N PHE A 112 5.47 -4.84 -21.91
CA PHE A 112 4.47 -5.80 -22.39
C PHE A 112 3.05 -5.50 -21.88
N VAL A 113 2.89 -4.79 -20.75
CA VAL A 113 1.58 -4.34 -20.27
C VAL A 113 1.21 -3.02 -20.93
N GLN A 114 -0.02 -2.93 -21.43
CA GLN A 114 -0.56 -1.70 -22.02
C GLN A 114 -1.06 -0.75 -20.92
N PRO A 115 -0.43 0.42 -20.71
CA PRO A 115 -0.71 1.28 -19.57
C PRO A 115 -2.17 1.77 -19.51
N ARG A 116 -2.77 2.13 -20.65
CA ARG A 116 -4.14 2.69 -20.71
C ARG A 116 -5.20 1.68 -20.27
N VAL A 117 -5.08 0.44 -20.77
CA VAL A 117 -6.02 -0.64 -20.45
C VAL A 117 -5.83 -1.10 -19.00
N ALA A 118 -4.57 -1.23 -18.56
CA ALA A 118 -4.26 -1.55 -17.18
C ALA A 118 -4.81 -0.49 -16.20
N TYR A 119 -4.64 0.80 -16.52
CA TYR A 119 -5.16 1.91 -15.72
C TYR A 119 -6.68 1.85 -15.61
N ALA A 120 -7.39 1.74 -16.75
CA ALA A 120 -8.85 1.67 -16.74
C ALA A 120 -9.37 0.47 -15.93
N GLY A 121 -8.73 -0.69 -16.07
CA GLY A 121 -9.08 -1.89 -15.31
C GLY A 121 -8.82 -1.74 -13.81
N LEU A 122 -7.68 -1.17 -13.40
CA LEU A 122 -7.38 -0.90 -11.99
C LEU A 122 -8.43 0.05 -11.38
N VAL A 123 -8.75 1.15 -12.07
CA VAL A 123 -9.74 2.13 -11.59
C VAL A 123 -11.13 1.50 -11.47
N LEU A 124 -11.54 0.69 -12.44
CA LEU A 124 -12.81 -0.03 -12.37
C LEU A 124 -12.87 -0.97 -11.16
N ILE A 125 -11.82 -1.76 -10.94
CA ILE A 125 -11.73 -2.67 -9.77
C ILE A 125 -11.79 -1.86 -8.47
N ALA A 126 -11.05 -0.75 -8.36
CA ALA A 126 -11.09 0.11 -7.19
C ALA A 126 -12.47 0.74 -6.94
N LEU A 127 -13.21 1.10 -8.00
CA LEU A 127 -14.58 1.61 -7.88
C LEU A 127 -15.56 0.53 -7.41
N ILE A 128 -15.38 -0.71 -7.86
CA ILE A 128 -16.14 -1.86 -7.36
C ILE A 128 -15.85 -2.09 -5.86
N GLU A 129 -14.57 -2.09 -5.46
CA GLU A 129 -14.18 -2.17 -4.04
C GLU A 129 -14.83 -1.06 -3.21
N ALA A 130 -14.79 0.19 -3.69
CA ALA A 130 -15.42 1.32 -2.99
C ALA A 130 -16.94 1.16 -2.88
N GLY A 131 -17.60 0.71 -3.95
CA GLY A 131 -19.05 0.46 -3.95
C GLY A 131 -19.45 -0.65 -2.97
N VAL A 132 -18.71 -1.76 -2.93
CA VAL A 132 -18.94 -2.85 -1.97
C VAL A 132 -18.71 -2.38 -0.54
N ALA A 133 -17.63 -1.63 -0.30
CA ALA A 133 -17.35 -1.09 1.03
C ALA A 133 -18.48 -0.18 1.54
N LEU A 134 -18.98 0.72 0.69
CA LEU A 134 -20.11 1.59 1.04
C LEU A 134 -21.40 0.81 1.30
N ALA A 135 -21.68 -0.22 0.50
CA ALA A 135 -22.83 -1.10 0.71
C ALA A 135 -22.72 -1.88 2.03
N GLN A 136 -21.52 -2.33 2.41
CA GLN A 136 -21.25 -2.97 3.70
C GLN A 136 -21.47 -1.99 4.86
N GLN A 137 -20.98 -0.76 4.75
CA GLN A 137 -21.18 0.27 5.79
C GLN A 137 -22.66 0.61 6.03
N GLN A 138 -23.50 0.45 5.01
CA GLN A 138 -24.94 0.67 5.09
C GLN A 138 -25.73 -0.59 5.49
N ASN A 139 -25.06 -1.72 5.74
CA ASN A 139 -25.69 -3.03 5.97
C ASN A 139 -26.64 -3.46 4.84
N VAL A 140 -26.37 -3.04 3.60
CA VAL A 140 -27.17 -3.42 2.40
C VAL A 140 -26.46 -4.51 1.59
N PHE A 141 -25.17 -4.74 1.84
CA PHE A 141 -24.44 -5.81 1.17
C PHE A 141 -24.88 -7.19 1.69
N PRO A 142 -25.24 -8.15 0.81
CA PRO A 142 -25.95 -9.36 1.21
C PRO A 142 -25.10 -10.43 1.92
N ILE A 143 -23.78 -10.24 2.01
CA ILE A 143 -22.84 -11.24 2.51
C ILE A 143 -21.88 -10.59 3.52
N ASP A 144 -21.78 -11.18 4.70
CA ASP A 144 -20.79 -10.77 5.70
C ASP A 144 -19.41 -11.31 5.34
N LEU A 145 -18.61 -10.47 4.68
CA LEU A 145 -17.23 -10.80 4.33
C LEU A 145 -16.31 -10.68 5.57
N PRO A 146 -15.28 -11.53 5.66
CA PRO A 146 -14.36 -11.54 6.79
C PRO A 146 -13.52 -10.26 6.86
N GLY A 147 -12.95 -10.01 8.05
CA GLY A 147 -11.98 -8.93 8.27
C GLY A 147 -12.57 -7.55 8.46
N ALA A 148 -13.88 -7.45 8.71
CA ALA A 148 -14.50 -6.23 9.22
C ALA A 148 -14.09 -5.95 10.68
N THR A 149 -13.98 -4.68 11.03
CA THR A 149 -13.79 -4.25 12.43
C THR A 149 -14.65 -3.02 12.69
N TYR A 150 -15.00 -2.78 13.94
CA TYR A 150 -15.66 -1.53 14.34
C TYR A 150 -14.63 -0.52 14.85
N GLY A 151 -14.91 0.76 14.64
CA GLY A 151 -14.20 1.84 15.28
C GLY A 151 -15.11 3.05 15.41
N PHE A 152 -15.28 3.57 16.64
CA PHE A 152 -16.17 4.70 16.93
C PHE A 152 -17.59 4.45 16.38
N ASP A 153 -18.15 3.29 16.71
CA ASP A 153 -19.45 2.78 16.25
C ASP A 153 -19.68 2.69 14.73
N ASN A 154 -18.63 2.93 13.94
CA ASN A 154 -18.66 2.84 12.49
C ASN A 154 -17.96 1.57 12.00
N LEU A 155 -18.57 0.92 10.99
CA LEU A 155 -17.98 -0.24 10.34
C LEU A 155 -16.78 0.18 9.49
N ARG A 156 -15.61 -0.36 9.80
CA ARG A 156 -14.43 -0.31 8.93
C ARG A 156 -14.52 -1.47 7.95
N ALA A 157 -15.14 -1.18 6.81
CA ALA A 157 -15.45 -2.19 5.81
C ALA A 157 -14.18 -2.84 5.21
N PRO A 158 -14.15 -4.18 5.08
CA PRO A 158 -13.05 -4.91 4.44
C PRO A 158 -13.15 -4.95 2.92
N SER A 159 -14.31 -4.60 2.36
CA SER A 159 -14.68 -4.78 0.95
C SER A 159 -14.40 -6.22 0.46
N LEU A 160 -14.17 -6.42 -0.84
CA LEU A 160 -13.88 -7.74 -1.39
C LEU A 160 -12.48 -8.23 -1.00
N THR A 161 -11.60 -7.35 -0.50
CA THR A 161 -10.26 -7.74 -0.05
C THR A 161 -10.28 -8.58 1.24
N GLY A 162 -11.38 -8.55 1.99
CA GLY A 162 -11.52 -9.29 3.25
C GLY A 162 -10.61 -8.80 4.37
N SER A 163 -10.12 -7.55 4.30
CA SER A 163 -9.35 -6.93 5.38
C SER A 163 -9.50 -5.42 5.38
N TYR A 164 -9.84 -4.88 6.55
CA TYR A 164 -9.89 -3.44 6.82
C TYR A 164 -8.53 -2.73 6.63
N LEU A 165 -7.42 -3.47 6.49
CA LEU A 165 -6.10 -2.93 6.15
C LEU A 165 -5.82 -2.98 4.64
N HIS A 166 -6.28 -4.03 3.96
CA HIS A 166 -5.96 -4.29 2.55
C HIS A 166 -6.75 -3.35 1.62
N TYR A 167 -8.06 -3.28 1.82
CA TYR A 167 -8.96 -2.46 1.01
C TYR A 167 -8.51 -0.99 0.94
N PRO A 168 -8.26 -0.30 2.08
CA PRO A 168 -7.98 1.12 2.02
C PRO A 168 -6.64 1.45 1.36
N LEU A 169 -5.64 0.59 1.50
CA LEU A 169 -4.33 0.80 0.89
C LEU A 169 -4.39 0.66 -0.63
N PHE A 170 -5.09 -0.37 -1.11
CA PHE A 170 -5.31 -0.58 -2.54
C PHE A 170 -6.07 0.59 -3.17
N VAL A 171 -7.21 0.96 -2.57
CA VAL A 171 -8.07 2.02 -3.10
C VAL A 171 -7.41 3.40 -2.99
N ALA A 172 -6.62 3.67 -1.94
CA ALA A 172 -5.91 4.94 -1.81
C ALA A 172 -4.85 5.14 -2.91
N ILE A 173 -4.10 4.09 -3.27
CA ILE A 173 -3.13 4.20 -4.37
C ILE A 173 -3.86 4.43 -5.71
N ALA A 174 -4.98 3.73 -5.96
CA ALA A 174 -5.79 3.95 -7.16
C ALA A 174 -6.39 5.37 -7.21
N ALA A 175 -6.88 5.88 -6.08
CA ALA A 175 -7.37 7.26 -5.94
C ALA A 175 -6.26 8.28 -6.24
N SER A 176 -5.08 8.11 -5.64
CA SER A 176 -3.91 8.96 -5.90
C SER A 176 -3.48 8.94 -7.37
N LEU A 177 -3.51 7.77 -8.02
CA LEU A 177 -3.20 7.66 -9.44
C LEU A 177 -4.22 8.43 -10.31
N CYS A 178 -5.51 8.35 -9.99
CA CYS A 178 -6.56 9.14 -10.62
C CYS A 178 -6.38 10.64 -10.40
N GLY A 179 -6.02 11.05 -9.18
CA GLY A 179 -5.71 12.42 -8.83
C GLY A 179 -4.54 12.97 -9.63
N VAL A 180 -3.45 12.20 -9.76
CA VAL A 180 -2.30 12.56 -10.59
C VAL A 180 -2.68 12.70 -12.07
N ASP A 181 -3.46 11.76 -12.63
CA ASP A 181 -3.92 11.84 -14.02
C ASP A 181 -4.78 13.10 -14.24
N TYR A 182 -5.67 13.45 -13.30
CA TYR A 182 -6.42 14.71 -13.34
C TYR A 182 -5.50 15.93 -13.26
N LEU A 183 -4.52 15.95 -12.36
CA LEU A 183 -3.60 17.09 -12.22
C LEU A 183 -2.78 17.35 -13.50
N VAL A 184 -2.41 16.30 -14.23
CA VAL A 184 -1.63 16.39 -15.47
C VAL A 184 -2.51 16.66 -16.68
N ARG A 185 -3.57 15.88 -16.89
CA ARG A 185 -4.36 15.87 -18.13
C ARG A 185 -5.70 16.59 -18.03
N LYS A 186 -6.13 16.94 -16.82
CA LYS A 186 -7.46 17.52 -16.54
C LYS A 186 -8.61 16.64 -17.03
N ASN A 187 -8.40 15.32 -17.05
CA ASN A 187 -9.46 14.36 -17.37
C ASN A 187 -10.50 14.32 -16.24
N VAL A 188 -11.69 14.84 -16.52
CA VAL A 188 -12.79 14.97 -15.55
C VAL A 188 -13.19 13.62 -14.97
N LEU A 189 -13.19 12.55 -15.77
CA LEU A 189 -13.54 11.21 -15.30
C LEU A 189 -12.55 10.70 -14.25
N SER A 190 -11.25 10.91 -14.45
CA SER A 190 -10.22 10.60 -13.47
C SER A 190 -10.39 11.45 -12.20
N GLY A 191 -10.76 12.73 -12.34
CA GLY A 191 -11.07 13.60 -11.21
C GLY A 191 -12.26 13.11 -10.39
N LEU A 192 -13.35 12.71 -11.06
CA LEU A 192 -14.54 12.14 -10.42
C LEU A 192 -14.22 10.82 -9.71
N ALA A 193 -13.49 9.91 -10.38
CA ALA A 193 -13.04 8.66 -9.77
C ALA A 193 -12.16 8.92 -8.54
N CYS A 194 -11.21 9.85 -8.61
CA CYS A 194 -10.41 10.27 -7.47
C CYS A 194 -11.29 10.74 -6.29
N ALA A 195 -12.32 11.55 -6.56
CA ALA A 195 -13.22 12.07 -5.53
C ALA A 195 -14.04 10.96 -4.86
N VAL A 196 -14.63 10.06 -5.66
CA VAL A 196 -15.42 8.92 -5.15
C VAL A 196 -14.56 7.96 -4.33
N LEU A 197 -13.40 7.57 -4.86
CA LEU A 197 -12.49 6.67 -4.15
C LEU A 197 -11.95 7.33 -2.87
N SER A 198 -11.62 8.62 -2.90
CA SER A 198 -11.22 9.35 -1.69
C SER A 198 -12.35 9.37 -0.67
N PHE A 199 -13.58 9.69 -1.07
CA PHE A 199 -14.73 9.64 -0.16
C PHE A 199 -14.86 8.28 0.52
N ALA A 200 -14.72 7.17 -0.22
CA ALA A 200 -14.81 5.82 0.33
C ALA A 200 -13.65 5.48 1.31
N ILE A 201 -12.46 6.05 1.13
CA ILE A 201 -11.35 5.92 2.09
C ILE A 201 -11.62 6.70 3.37
N PHE A 202 -12.14 7.92 3.24
CA PHE A 202 -12.44 8.78 4.37
C PHE A 202 -13.64 8.25 5.16
N SER A 203 -14.68 7.73 4.50
CA SER A 203 -15.83 7.07 5.16
C SER A 203 -15.42 5.78 5.87
N ALA A 204 -14.42 5.06 5.36
CA ALA A 204 -13.85 3.89 6.03
C ALA A 204 -12.92 4.24 7.21
N LEU A 205 -12.75 5.53 7.52
CA LEU A 205 -11.91 6.05 8.59
C LEU A 205 -10.45 5.55 8.52
N SER A 206 -9.94 5.28 7.31
CA SER A 206 -8.61 4.70 7.15
C SER A 206 -7.50 5.74 7.19
N ARG A 207 -6.77 5.78 8.32
CA ARG A 207 -5.64 6.71 8.50
C ARG A 207 -4.53 6.49 7.47
N SER A 208 -4.19 5.23 7.19
CA SER A 208 -3.15 4.88 6.21
C SER A 208 -3.54 5.32 4.80
N GLY A 209 -4.78 5.06 4.38
CA GLY A 209 -5.27 5.49 3.07
C GLY A 209 -5.32 7.01 2.92
N MET A 210 -5.78 7.71 3.96
CA MET A 210 -5.79 9.18 4.01
C MET A 210 -4.38 9.76 3.85
N LEU A 211 -3.36 9.20 4.53
CA LEU A 211 -1.98 9.67 4.39
C LEU A 211 -1.44 9.53 2.96
N ILE A 212 -1.79 8.46 2.23
CA ILE A 212 -1.35 8.28 0.84
C ILE A 212 -1.96 9.37 -0.06
N ILE A 213 -3.26 9.62 0.09
CA ILE A 213 -3.99 10.62 -0.71
C ILE A 213 -3.47 12.03 -0.39
N LEU A 214 -3.47 12.40 0.89
CA LEU A 214 -3.00 13.70 1.36
C LEU A 214 -1.52 13.93 1.02
N GLY A 215 -0.68 12.91 1.21
CA GLY A 215 0.73 12.95 0.82
C GLY A 215 0.91 13.17 -0.68
N THR A 216 0.09 12.54 -1.53
CA THR A 216 0.17 12.71 -2.99
C THR A 216 -0.14 14.15 -3.39
N PHE A 217 -1.22 14.74 -2.89
CA PHE A 217 -1.59 16.12 -3.19
C PHE A 217 -0.67 17.14 -2.50
N GLY A 218 -0.19 16.84 -1.29
CA GLY A 218 0.77 17.65 -0.55
C GLY A 218 2.10 17.75 -1.27
N LEU A 219 2.65 16.63 -1.76
CA LEU A 219 3.86 16.63 -2.58
C LEU A 219 3.64 17.38 -3.91
N ALA A 220 2.48 17.23 -4.54
CA ALA A 220 2.13 17.98 -5.74
C ALA A 220 2.10 19.50 -5.50
N PHE A 221 1.58 19.92 -4.35
CA PHE A 221 1.57 21.31 -3.92
C PHE A 221 2.99 21.83 -3.64
N LEU A 222 3.80 21.08 -2.89
CA LEU A 222 5.17 21.47 -2.56
C LEU A 222 6.07 21.65 -3.79
N GLN A 223 5.85 20.88 -4.86
CA GLN A 223 6.63 21.04 -6.10
C GLN A 223 6.36 22.36 -6.83
N ALA A 224 5.14 22.89 -6.77
CA ALA A 224 4.77 24.09 -7.52
C ALA A 224 3.55 24.80 -6.89
N PRO A 225 3.69 25.45 -5.72
CA PRO A 225 2.55 25.91 -4.91
C PRO A 225 1.68 26.94 -5.64
N ILE A 226 2.29 27.94 -6.27
CA ILE A 226 1.58 28.99 -7.00
C ILE A 226 0.83 28.39 -8.20
N GLN A 227 1.48 27.52 -8.98
CA GLN A 227 0.84 26.88 -10.14
C GLN A 227 -0.26 25.91 -9.72
N PHE A 228 -0.08 25.21 -8.60
CA PHE A 228 -1.06 24.29 -8.05
C PHE A 228 -2.33 25.04 -7.66
N ILE A 229 -2.21 26.12 -6.88
CA ILE A 229 -3.35 26.95 -6.45
C ILE A 229 -4.05 27.53 -7.68
N THR A 230 -3.32 28.22 -8.55
CA THR A 230 -3.92 28.91 -9.71
C THR A 230 -4.61 27.95 -10.68
N ARG A 231 -4.01 26.79 -10.99
CA ARG A 231 -4.60 25.81 -11.93
C ARG A 231 -5.71 24.94 -11.33
N ASN A 232 -5.82 24.89 -10.00
CA ASN A 232 -6.81 24.05 -9.32
C ASN A 232 -7.74 24.87 -8.40
N ALA A 233 -7.75 26.21 -8.49
CA ALA A 233 -8.51 27.09 -7.61
C ALA A 233 -10.00 26.69 -7.52
N LYS A 234 -10.63 26.39 -8.66
CA LYS A 234 -12.03 25.93 -8.70
C LYS A 234 -12.24 24.64 -7.89
N LEU A 235 -11.30 23.70 -7.97
CA LEU A 235 -11.39 22.44 -7.25
C LEU A 235 -11.12 22.65 -5.76
N ILE A 236 -10.15 23.48 -5.39
CA ILE A 236 -9.87 23.85 -3.99
C ILE A 236 -11.12 24.50 -3.37
N VAL A 237 -11.71 25.48 -4.06
CA VAL A 237 -12.94 26.14 -3.61
C VAL A 237 -14.09 25.13 -3.49
N ALA A 238 -14.30 24.27 -4.50
CA ALA A 238 -15.31 23.22 -4.44
C ALA A 238 -15.11 22.25 -3.27
N THR A 239 -13.86 21.82 -3.01
CA THR A 239 -13.53 20.96 -1.87
C THR A 239 -13.78 21.66 -0.55
N VAL A 240 -13.42 22.94 -0.41
CA VAL A 240 -13.69 23.73 0.80
C VAL A 240 -15.20 23.83 1.02
N PHE A 241 -15.97 24.20 -0.01
CA PHE A 241 -17.43 24.25 0.09
C PHE A 241 -18.06 22.89 0.41
N ALA A 242 -17.60 21.81 -0.22
CA ALA A 242 -18.06 20.46 0.08
C ALA A 242 -17.76 20.08 1.53
N THR A 243 -16.56 20.38 2.02
CA THR A 243 -16.16 20.12 3.41
C THR A 243 -17.00 20.95 4.38
N MET A 244 -17.21 22.24 4.10
CA MET A 244 -18.09 23.11 4.90
C MET A 244 -19.53 22.63 4.89
N ALA A 245 -20.07 22.23 3.73
CA ALA A 245 -21.41 21.68 3.63
C ALA A 245 -21.52 20.39 4.45
N ILE A 246 -20.55 19.49 4.35
CA ILE A 246 -20.51 18.24 5.13
C ILE A 246 -20.42 18.55 6.64
N MET A 247 -19.65 19.55 7.08
CA MET A 247 -19.60 19.96 8.48
C MET A 247 -20.93 20.56 8.96
N ILE A 248 -21.53 21.46 8.19
CA ILE A 248 -22.79 22.14 8.55
C ILE A 248 -23.97 21.16 8.57
N PHE A 249 -24.11 20.33 7.52
CA PHE A 249 -25.16 19.31 7.45
C PHE A 249 -24.89 18.14 8.40
N GLY A 250 -23.64 17.79 8.65
CA GLY A 250 -23.24 16.76 9.61
C GLY A 250 -23.65 17.12 11.03
N VAL A 251 -23.44 18.38 11.45
CA VAL A 251 -23.86 18.89 12.76
C VAL A 251 -25.39 19.04 12.85
N ALA A 252 -26.07 19.40 11.76
CA ALA A 252 -27.53 19.58 11.76
C ALA A 252 -28.32 18.26 11.82
N VAL A 253 -27.73 17.14 11.37
CA VAL A 253 -28.38 15.81 11.36
C VAL A 253 -28.01 14.99 12.61
N SER A 254 -27.01 15.41 13.40
CA SER A 254 -26.45 14.64 14.52
C SER A 254 -26.96 15.05 15.90
N SER A 255 -28.26 15.28 16.08
CA SER A 255 -28.80 15.52 17.43
C SER A 255 -28.77 14.27 18.33
N GLN A 256 -28.36 13.09 17.82
CA GLN A 256 -28.30 11.85 18.61
C GLN A 256 -27.18 10.83 18.28
N ASN A 257 -26.21 11.10 17.40
CA ASN A 257 -25.09 10.15 17.16
C ASN A 257 -23.84 10.88 16.66
N ASP A 258 -22.66 10.45 17.13
CA ASP A 258 -21.36 10.95 16.68
C ASP A 258 -21.23 10.81 15.15
N SER A 259 -21.42 11.92 14.45
CA SER A 259 -21.42 11.89 12.99
C SER A 259 -20.05 11.44 12.46
N VAL A 260 -20.04 10.66 11.38
CA VAL A 260 -18.83 10.22 10.64
C VAL A 260 -17.89 11.40 10.33
N VAL A 261 -18.43 12.61 10.25
CA VAL A 261 -17.73 13.87 10.00
C VAL A 261 -16.94 14.34 11.22
N ASN A 262 -17.53 14.31 12.42
CA ASN A 262 -16.83 14.67 13.66
C ASN A 262 -15.70 13.66 13.94
N VAL A 263 -15.99 12.36 13.86
CA VAL A 263 -15.00 11.29 14.02
C VAL A 263 -13.90 11.36 12.95
N GLY A 264 -14.25 11.67 11.70
CA GLY A 264 -13.31 11.84 10.61
C GLY A 264 -12.35 13.02 10.82
N THR A 265 -12.88 14.15 11.31
CA THR A 265 -12.09 15.36 11.61
C THR A 265 -11.16 15.13 12.79
N GLU A 266 -11.66 14.53 13.87
CA GLU A 266 -10.86 14.12 15.03
C GLU A 266 -9.76 13.12 14.64
N ARG A 267 -10.02 12.21 13.70
CA ARG A 267 -8.98 11.29 13.21
C ARG A 267 -7.91 11.95 12.34
N ILE A 268 -8.26 12.96 11.54
CA ILE A 268 -7.25 13.71 10.77
C ILE A 268 -6.34 14.49 11.73
N ILE A 269 -6.92 15.12 12.76
CA ILE A 269 -6.17 15.86 13.78
C ILE A 269 -5.37 14.90 14.69
N GLY A 270 -5.99 13.78 15.08
CA GLY A 270 -5.43 12.76 15.97
C GLY A 270 -4.47 11.77 15.30
N ALA A 271 -4.41 11.71 13.96
CA ALA A 271 -3.44 10.87 13.25
C ALA A 271 -1.98 11.25 13.58
N THR A 272 -1.76 12.52 13.93
CA THR A 272 -0.46 13.06 14.35
C THR A 272 -0.30 13.22 15.86
N ASP A 273 -1.38 13.06 16.63
CA ASP A 273 -1.39 13.21 18.08
C ASP A 273 -1.22 11.87 18.79
N LEU A 274 -0.08 11.69 19.48
CA LEU A 274 0.24 10.48 20.23
C LEU A 274 -0.64 10.26 21.47
N GLN A 275 -1.37 11.29 21.93
CA GLN A 275 -2.21 11.25 23.14
C GLN A 275 -3.72 11.15 22.85
N SER A 276 -4.12 11.00 21.59
CA SER A 276 -5.54 10.87 21.24
C SER A 276 -6.12 9.50 21.59
N ASP A 277 -7.39 9.47 22.03
CA ASP A 277 -8.12 8.24 22.38
C ASP A 277 -8.05 7.21 21.23
N GLY A 278 -7.61 5.99 21.58
CA GLY A 278 -7.35 4.91 20.63
C GLY A 278 -5.92 4.84 20.07
N ASN A 279 -5.00 5.69 20.55
CA ASN A 279 -3.56 5.57 20.27
C ASN A 279 -2.74 4.95 21.42
N ASP A 280 -3.32 4.71 22.59
CA ASP A 280 -2.60 4.16 23.76
C ASP A 280 -1.95 2.81 23.46
N GLY A 281 -2.71 1.85 22.91
CA GLY A 281 -2.16 0.56 22.52
C GLY A 281 -1.08 0.65 21.43
N ARG A 282 -1.11 1.69 20.59
CA ARG A 282 -0.07 1.96 19.58
C ARG A 282 1.20 2.49 20.22
N THR A 283 1.06 3.43 21.15
CA THR A 283 2.20 3.98 21.91
C THR A 283 2.86 2.88 22.74
N GLU A 284 2.08 2.03 23.42
CA GLU A 284 2.58 0.85 24.12
C GLU A 284 3.31 -0.13 23.20
N ALA A 285 2.76 -0.43 22.02
CA ALA A 285 3.41 -1.28 21.02
C ALA A 285 4.73 -0.66 20.51
N TRP A 286 4.78 0.66 20.35
CA TRP A 286 6.00 1.38 19.97
C TRP A 286 7.04 1.37 21.09
N GLU A 287 6.64 1.54 22.34
CA GLU A 287 7.56 1.46 23.48
C GLU A 287 8.11 0.03 23.66
N LYS A 288 7.26 -1.00 23.52
CA LYS A 288 7.70 -2.40 23.47
C LYS A 288 8.69 -2.65 22.32
N ALA A 289 8.41 -2.11 21.15
CA ALA A 289 9.30 -2.23 20.01
C ALA A 289 10.65 -1.53 20.24
N LYS A 290 10.63 -0.33 20.85
CA LYS A 290 11.86 0.39 21.22
C LYS A 290 12.69 -0.38 22.23
N SER A 291 12.07 -1.03 23.22
CA SER A 291 12.79 -1.85 24.19
C SER A 291 13.42 -3.08 23.55
N LEU A 292 12.72 -3.73 22.61
CA LEU A 292 13.26 -4.87 21.84
C LEU A 292 14.37 -4.45 20.86
N VAL A 293 14.34 -3.20 20.36
CA VAL A 293 15.38 -2.66 19.48
C VAL A 293 16.66 -2.33 20.22
N LEU A 294 16.67 -2.15 21.54
CA LEU A 294 17.86 -1.72 22.28
C LEU A 294 18.61 -2.92 22.92
N PRO A 295 19.92 -3.09 22.63
CA PRO A 295 20.77 -2.28 21.75
C PRO A 295 20.50 -2.51 20.25
N VAL A 296 20.54 -1.44 19.46
CA VAL A 296 20.23 -1.48 18.01
C VAL A 296 21.12 -2.51 17.33
N ASN A 297 20.51 -3.59 16.85
CA ASN A 297 21.22 -4.56 16.02
C ASN A 297 21.45 -3.96 14.63
N VAL A 298 22.64 -3.38 14.45
CA VAL A 298 23.00 -2.64 13.23
C VAL A 298 22.99 -3.55 12.01
N ILE A 299 23.55 -4.76 12.13
CA ILE A 299 23.84 -5.63 10.98
C ILE A 299 22.67 -6.56 10.65
N ALA A 300 22.07 -7.19 11.67
CA ALA A 300 20.99 -8.16 11.51
C ALA A 300 20.01 -8.10 12.67
N GLY A 301 18.72 -8.08 12.36
CA GLY A 301 17.64 -8.21 13.33
C GLY A 301 17.60 -9.61 13.94
N THR A 302 17.03 -9.70 15.14
CA THR A 302 17.00 -10.91 15.97
C THR A 302 15.59 -11.44 16.19
N TYR A 303 14.60 -10.87 15.49
CA TYR A 303 13.19 -11.22 15.62
C TYR A 303 12.54 -11.45 14.25
N PHE A 304 13.27 -12.07 13.32
CA PHE A 304 12.85 -12.30 11.95
C PHE A 304 11.52 -13.08 11.88
N GLY A 305 10.50 -12.41 11.35
CA GLY A 305 9.14 -12.88 11.21
C GLY A 305 8.38 -13.09 12.51
N LEU A 306 8.90 -12.60 13.65
CA LEU A 306 8.23 -12.70 14.96
C LEU A 306 7.47 -11.41 15.30
N VAL A 307 8.04 -10.25 14.94
CA VAL A 307 7.39 -8.95 15.10
C VAL A 307 6.69 -8.59 13.80
N THR A 308 5.48 -9.11 13.59
CA THR A 308 4.68 -8.90 12.37
C THR A 308 3.24 -9.34 12.59
N ASN A 309 2.28 -8.70 11.92
CA ASN A 309 0.89 -9.15 11.92
C ASN A 309 0.69 -10.50 11.20
N SER A 310 1.67 -10.94 10.41
CA SER A 310 1.67 -12.24 9.72
C SER A 310 2.09 -13.42 10.60
N ALA A 311 2.55 -13.18 11.82
CA ALA A 311 2.91 -14.22 12.78
C ALA A 311 1.67 -14.94 13.33
N PRO A 312 1.79 -16.18 13.83
CA PRO A 312 0.72 -16.84 14.57
C PRO A 312 0.32 -16.06 15.84
N GLU A 313 -0.92 -16.22 16.30
CA GLU A 313 -1.44 -15.46 17.45
C GLU A 313 -0.61 -15.61 18.75
N PRO A 314 -0.10 -16.80 19.12
CA PRO A 314 0.77 -16.93 20.29
C PRO A 314 2.05 -16.09 20.19
N VAL A 315 2.67 -16.09 19.01
CA VAL A 315 3.90 -15.31 18.72
C VAL A 315 3.59 -13.80 18.76
N LYS A 316 2.44 -13.38 18.22
CA LYS A 316 2.02 -11.96 18.30
C LYS A 316 1.81 -11.50 19.74
N GLN A 317 1.23 -12.34 20.60
CA GLN A 317 1.04 -11.99 22.02
C GLN A 317 2.39 -11.81 22.72
N GLU A 318 3.37 -12.66 22.42
CA GLU A 318 4.70 -12.61 23.01
C GLU A 318 5.54 -11.42 22.51
N PHE A 319 5.71 -11.27 21.20
CA PHE A 319 6.63 -10.28 20.61
C PHE A 319 5.95 -8.95 20.26
N GLY A 320 4.63 -8.95 20.07
CA GLY A 320 3.84 -7.79 19.69
C GLY A 320 3.81 -7.52 18.17
N VAL A 321 2.91 -6.63 17.77
CA VAL A 321 2.79 -6.13 16.40
C VAL A 321 3.10 -4.64 16.40
N VAL A 322 3.97 -4.22 15.48
CA VAL A 322 4.43 -2.84 15.39
C VAL A 322 3.83 -2.20 14.16
N GLU A 323 3.11 -1.09 14.36
CA GLU A 323 2.49 -0.40 13.24
C GLU A 323 3.52 0.22 12.28
N SER A 324 4.69 0.68 12.74
CA SER A 324 5.69 1.23 11.82
C SER A 324 6.41 0.12 11.03
N SER A 325 6.34 0.16 9.69
CA SER A 325 7.08 -0.78 8.84
C SER A 325 8.60 -0.62 9.00
N VAL A 326 9.09 0.59 9.31
CA VAL A 326 10.53 0.82 9.54
C VAL A 326 10.98 0.11 10.81
N LEU A 327 10.26 0.34 11.91
CA LEU A 327 10.61 -0.26 13.19
C LEU A 327 10.46 -1.78 13.15
N GLN A 328 9.42 -2.26 12.47
CA GLN A 328 9.27 -3.67 12.11
C GLN A 328 10.51 -4.17 11.37
N GLN A 329 10.98 -3.51 10.32
CA GLN A 329 12.15 -3.98 9.57
C GLN A 329 13.44 -3.94 10.39
N ILE A 330 13.62 -2.95 11.27
CA ILE A 330 14.79 -2.90 12.15
C ILE A 330 14.81 -4.13 13.08
N LEU A 331 13.67 -4.49 13.66
CA LEU A 331 13.56 -5.68 14.53
C LEU A 331 13.76 -6.99 13.77
N ASN A 332 13.19 -7.08 12.56
CA ASN A 332 13.19 -8.31 11.78
C ASN A 332 14.51 -8.55 11.03
N ILE A 333 15.09 -7.52 10.41
CA ILE A 333 16.27 -7.64 9.52
C ILE A 333 17.42 -6.69 9.86
N GLY A 334 17.31 -5.92 10.94
CA GLY A 334 18.37 -5.01 11.43
C GLY A 334 18.34 -3.66 10.71
N LEU A 335 19.12 -2.70 11.22
CA LEU A 335 19.15 -1.35 10.64
C LEU A 335 19.66 -1.36 9.19
N MET A 336 20.76 -2.06 8.93
CA MET A 336 21.31 -2.21 7.58
C MET A 336 20.34 -2.93 6.65
N GLY A 337 19.71 -4.01 7.12
CA GLY A 337 18.68 -4.72 6.37
C GLY A 337 17.50 -3.82 6.03
N ALA A 338 17.03 -3.01 6.97
CA ALA A 338 15.96 -2.04 6.74
C ALA A 338 16.35 -1.01 5.68
N ILE A 339 17.57 -0.46 5.74
CA ILE A 339 18.10 0.47 4.72
C ILE A 339 18.11 -0.20 3.34
N PHE A 340 18.58 -1.45 3.24
CA PHE A 340 18.61 -2.19 1.98
C PHE A 340 17.21 -2.50 1.46
N TYR A 341 16.28 -2.94 2.32
CA TYR A 341 14.89 -3.20 1.97
C TYR A 341 14.21 -1.95 1.41
N TYR A 342 14.31 -0.83 2.12
CA TYR A 342 13.80 0.46 1.65
C TYR A 342 14.53 0.96 0.40
N GLY A 343 15.82 0.67 0.26
CA GLY A 343 16.58 0.93 -0.97
C GLY A 343 16.00 0.20 -2.18
N VAL A 344 15.57 -1.05 -2.02
CA VAL A 344 14.84 -1.81 -3.06
C VAL A 344 13.49 -1.15 -3.34
N LEU A 345 12.68 -0.86 -2.31
CA LEU A 345 11.37 -0.20 -2.49
C LEU A 345 11.50 1.14 -3.24
N ILE A 346 12.45 1.99 -2.82
CA ILE A 346 12.73 3.29 -3.42
C ILE A 346 13.23 3.13 -4.85
N SER A 347 14.02 2.11 -5.15
CA SER A 347 14.55 1.89 -6.50
C SER A 347 13.46 1.71 -7.57
N VAL A 348 12.26 1.29 -7.17
CA VAL A 348 11.10 1.19 -8.08
C VAL A 348 10.71 2.56 -8.64
N THR A 349 10.93 3.64 -7.88
CA THR A 349 10.67 5.01 -8.37
C THR A 349 11.50 5.37 -9.60
N LYS A 350 12.66 4.72 -9.79
CA LYS A 350 13.51 4.89 -10.98
C LYS A 350 12.93 4.23 -12.23
N LEU A 351 11.97 3.32 -12.07
CA LEU A 351 11.29 2.67 -13.20
C LEU A 351 10.18 3.55 -13.78
N ALA A 352 9.77 4.62 -13.08
CA ALA A 352 8.88 5.64 -13.63
C ALA A 352 9.69 6.76 -14.31
N SER A 353 9.20 7.30 -15.42
CA SER A 353 9.80 8.45 -16.08
C SER A 353 9.85 9.66 -15.14
N SER A 354 10.96 10.40 -15.17
CA SER A 354 11.12 11.66 -14.44
C SER A 354 10.11 12.74 -14.86
N ALA A 355 9.60 12.65 -16.10
CA ALA A 355 8.54 13.51 -16.60
C ALA A 355 7.13 13.09 -16.11
N SER A 356 7.01 11.87 -15.57
CA SER A 356 5.75 11.36 -15.02
C SER A 356 5.54 11.86 -13.60
N ARG A 357 4.30 12.27 -13.31
CA ARG A 357 3.90 12.66 -11.94
C ARG A 357 3.48 11.46 -11.08
N ILE A 358 3.54 10.24 -11.60
CA ILE A 358 3.24 9.00 -10.84
C ILE A 358 4.18 8.84 -9.64
N SER A 359 5.41 9.37 -9.73
CA SER A 359 6.37 9.40 -8.63
C SER A 359 5.82 10.04 -7.36
N LEU A 360 4.90 11.02 -7.46
CA LEU A 360 4.23 11.63 -6.30
C LEU A 360 3.43 10.60 -5.50
N CYS A 361 2.68 9.74 -6.19
CA CYS A 361 1.91 8.66 -5.58
C CYS A 361 2.83 7.62 -4.94
N MET A 362 3.92 7.25 -5.62
CA MET A 362 4.91 6.30 -5.10
C MET A 362 5.57 6.82 -3.82
N TRP A 363 6.02 8.08 -3.81
CA TRP A 363 6.62 8.69 -2.63
C TRP A 363 5.63 8.80 -1.48
N ALA A 364 4.38 9.20 -1.74
CA ALA A 364 3.35 9.24 -0.71
C ALA A 364 3.09 7.86 -0.08
N ALA A 365 3.00 6.81 -0.90
CA ALA A 365 2.88 5.43 -0.42
C ALA A 365 4.11 4.97 0.38
N LEU A 366 5.33 5.29 -0.08
CA LEU A 366 6.56 4.97 0.65
C LEU A 366 6.63 5.69 2.01
N PHE A 367 6.33 6.99 2.05
CA PHE A 367 6.32 7.76 3.30
C PHE A 367 5.28 7.23 4.30
N GLN A 368 4.13 6.78 3.81
CA GLN A 368 3.10 6.20 4.66
C GLN A 368 3.60 4.95 5.40
N THR A 369 4.50 4.15 4.81
CA THR A 369 5.08 2.98 5.47
C THR A 369 5.93 3.31 6.71
N LEU A 370 6.43 4.55 6.82
CA LEU A 370 7.17 4.98 8.02
C LEU A 370 6.31 4.89 9.29
N PHE A 371 5.00 5.06 9.14
CA PHE A 371 4.05 5.12 10.25
C PHE A 371 3.17 3.88 10.37
N TYR A 372 3.04 3.10 9.29
CA TYR A 372 2.04 2.04 9.17
C TYR A 372 2.59 0.79 8.47
N GLN A 373 1.98 -0.35 8.79
CA GLN A 373 2.52 -1.69 8.56
C GLN A 373 2.18 -2.21 7.16
N SER A 374 2.39 -1.39 6.15
CA SER A 374 1.84 -1.63 4.81
C SER A 374 2.71 -2.55 3.95
N ILE A 375 3.98 -2.75 4.32
CA ILE A 375 4.93 -3.53 3.52
C ILE A 375 4.70 -5.04 3.54
N GLU A 376 3.83 -5.55 4.41
CA GLU A 376 3.40 -6.95 4.46
C GLU A 376 2.00 -7.16 3.85
N VAL A 377 1.35 -6.08 3.42
CA VAL A 377 0.03 -6.13 2.81
C VAL A 377 0.20 -6.40 1.31
N ILE A 378 -0.13 -7.63 0.88
CA ILE A 378 0.04 -8.10 -0.49
C ILE A 378 -0.52 -7.13 -1.55
N PRO A 379 -1.78 -6.63 -1.44
CA PRO A 379 -2.31 -5.66 -2.39
C PRO A 379 -1.53 -4.34 -2.45
N PHE A 380 -1.01 -3.86 -1.30
CA PHE A 380 -0.23 -2.64 -1.24
C PHE A 380 1.12 -2.82 -1.95
N VAL A 381 1.87 -3.86 -1.60
CA VAL A 381 3.17 -4.17 -2.22
C VAL A 381 3.00 -4.36 -3.72
N PHE A 382 1.99 -5.13 -4.14
CA PHE A 382 1.71 -5.39 -5.54
C PHE A 382 1.45 -4.11 -6.33
N ILE A 383 0.53 -3.26 -5.88
CA ILE A 383 0.20 -2.04 -6.61
C ILE A 383 1.34 -1.02 -6.55
N LEU A 384 1.95 -0.78 -5.38
CA LEU A 384 3.09 0.13 -5.23
C LEU A 384 4.22 -0.22 -6.21
N MET A 385 4.60 -1.51 -6.23
CA MET A 385 5.69 -1.99 -7.07
C MET A 385 5.35 -1.96 -8.56
N THR A 386 4.07 -2.08 -8.91
CA THR A 386 3.60 -2.05 -10.30
C THR A 386 3.11 -0.68 -10.77
N LEU A 387 3.15 0.37 -9.94
CA LEU A 387 2.82 1.74 -10.36
C LEU A 387 3.54 2.20 -11.65
N PRO A 388 4.82 1.85 -11.90
CA PRO A 388 5.48 2.18 -13.16
C PRO A 388 4.80 1.61 -14.43
N VAL A 389 3.97 0.57 -14.30
CA VAL A 389 3.16 0.01 -15.41
C VAL A 389 2.26 1.08 -16.03
N PHE A 390 1.79 2.05 -15.23
CA PHE A 390 0.87 3.10 -15.68
C PHE A 390 1.59 4.30 -16.30
N ASP A 391 2.92 4.26 -16.43
CA ASP A 391 3.66 5.39 -16.98
C ASP A 391 3.53 5.51 -18.51
N TYR A 392 2.89 6.59 -18.94
CA TYR A 392 2.57 6.88 -20.34
C TYR A 392 3.70 7.58 -21.11
N VAL A 393 4.77 8.00 -20.43
CA VAL A 393 5.70 9.03 -20.95
C VAL A 393 6.92 8.45 -21.68
N GLY A 394 6.96 7.14 -21.99
CA GLY A 394 8.05 6.56 -22.78
C GLY A 394 7.61 5.49 -23.77
N GLY A 395 8.37 5.30 -24.83
CA GLY A 395 8.32 4.08 -25.65
C GLY A 395 9.17 2.97 -25.01
N PRO A 396 9.16 1.74 -25.57
CA PRO A 396 10.11 0.69 -25.18
C PRO A 396 11.54 1.26 -25.27
N ARG A 397 12.37 1.05 -24.24
CA ARG A 397 13.79 1.40 -24.33
C ARG A 397 14.45 0.28 -25.14
N ALA A 398 14.59 0.51 -26.44
CA ALA A 398 15.29 -0.40 -27.33
C ALA A 398 16.76 -0.49 -26.90
N ASN A 399 17.17 -1.69 -26.50
CA ASN A 399 18.48 -2.32 -26.76
C ASN A 399 18.56 -3.65 -26.02
N SER A 400 17.78 -4.64 -26.46
CA SER A 400 18.12 -6.06 -26.24
C SER A 400 17.55 -6.88 -27.39
N THR A 401 18.32 -6.94 -28.48
CA THR A 401 18.41 -8.16 -29.29
C THR A 401 18.93 -9.30 -28.43
#